data_AF-A0A966CZ62-F1
#
_entry.id   AF-A0A966CZ62-F1
#
_cell.length_a   1.000
_cell.length_b   1.000
_cell.length_c   1.000
_cell.angle_alpha   90.00
_cell.angle_beta   90.00
_cell.angle_gamma   90.00
#
_symmetry.space_group_name_H-M   'P 1'
#
loop_
_entity.id
_entity.type
_entity.pdbx_description
1 polymer ?
#
loop_
_entity_poly.entity_id
_entity_poly.type
_entity_poly.pdbx_seq_one_letter_code
_entity_poly.pdbx_strand_id
1 'polypeptide(L)'
;MSTKIWMLIVVFFTALGYQSGLHTGQDRMDERYRDHLDLALAQAEEWRAMTDLLQEKLDRRRVEVVTLTAYSPRVEECNEDPLTTASMLPVRPGSVAVSRDLFEKGWVFGRKVYIKGHGVYTITDLMNSRYTKRIDLFFWDTEEARQFGIKETHAALLDT
;
A
#
# COMPACT_ATOMS: atom_id res chain seq x y z
N MET A 1 4.47 57.36 -59.80
CA MET A 1 3.95 55.99 -59.75
C MET A 1 4.12 55.48 -58.32
N SER A 2 3.03 55.00 -57.72
CA SER A 2 2.68 55.23 -56.30
C SER A 2 3.53 54.49 -55.27
N THR A 3 3.97 55.21 -54.22
CA THR A 3 4.53 54.66 -52.96
C THR A 3 3.62 53.62 -52.29
N LYS A 4 2.33 53.60 -52.65
CA LYS A 4 1.36 52.58 -52.22
C LYS A 4 1.64 51.19 -52.78
N ILE A 5 2.30 51.07 -53.94
CA ILE A 5 2.62 49.77 -54.57
C ILE A 5 3.82 49.10 -53.87
N TRP A 6 4.82 49.87 -53.46
CA TRP A 6 5.97 49.34 -52.69
C TRP A 6 5.59 48.89 -51.28
N MET A 7 4.64 49.58 -50.64
CA MET A 7 4.18 49.24 -49.30
C MET A 7 3.38 47.92 -49.25
N LEU A 8 2.66 47.58 -50.33
CA LEU A 8 1.92 46.32 -50.46
C LEU A 8 2.83 45.11 -50.73
N ILE A 9 3.95 45.30 -51.45
CA ILE A 9 4.90 44.22 -51.75
C ILE A 9 5.72 43.82 -50.50
N VAL A 10 6.11 44.78 -49.67
CA VAL A 10 6.89 44.51 -48.44
C VAL A 10 6.05 43.75 -47.40
N VAL A 11 4.77 44.07 -47.24
CA VAL A 11 3.87 43.37 -46.30
C VAL A 11 3.59 41.93 -46.75
N PHE A 12 3.49 41.67 -48.07
CA PHE A 12 3.28 40.32 -48.61
C PHE A 12 4.50 39.40 -48.42
N PHE A 13 5.73 39.92 -48.57
CA PHE A 13 6.94 39.12 -48.37
C PHE A 13 7.25 38.85 -46.88
N THR A 14 6.89 39.76 -45.98
CA THR A 14 6.96 39.47 -44.54
C THR A 14 5.92 38.43 -44.13
N ALA A 15 4.71 38.44 -44.71
CA ALA A 15 3.66 37.48 -44.38
C ALA A 15 3.96 36.04 -44.87
N LEU A 16 4.60 35.87 -46.03
CA LEU A 16 5.03 34.54 -46.52
C LEU A 16 6.23 33.97 -45.73
N GLY A 17 7.17 34.82 -45.29
CA GLY A 17 8.25 34.43 -44.38
C GLY A 17 7.77 34.16 -42.95
N TYR A 18 6.76 34.90 -42.48
CA TYR A 18 6.12 34.66 -41.18
C TYR A 18 5.21 33.43 -41.19
N GLN A 19 4.47 33.15 -42.26
CA GLN A 19 3.64 31.95 -42.37
C GLN A 19 4.49 30.69 -42.49
N SER A 20 5.60 30.71 -43.22
CA SER A 20 6.52 29.58 -43.26
C SER A 20 7.27 29.38 -41.94
N GLY A 21 7.62 30.45 -41.21
CA GLY A 21 8.23 30.40 -39.88
C GLY A 21 7.26 30.06 -38.72
N LEU A 22 6.00 30.47 -38.81
CA LEU A 22 4.93 30.13 -37.85
C LEU A 22 4.39 28.73 -38.09
N HIS A 23 4.22 28.27 -39.33
CA HIS A 23 3.77 26.89 -39.59
C HIS A 23 4.86 25.91 -39.15
N THR A 24 6.13 26.14 -39.52
CA THR A 24 7.25 25.32 -39.02
C THR A 24 7.53 25.49 -37.52
N GLY A 25 7.12 26.59 -36.89
CA GLY A 25 7.22 26.81 -35.44
C GLY A 25 6.08 26.15 -34.66
N GLN A 26 4.87 26.20 -35.20
CA GLN A 26 3.67 25.53 -34.67
C GLN A 26 3.80 24.01 -34.82
N ASP A 27 4.23 23.53 -35.98
CA ASP A 27 4.50 22.11 -36.23
C ASP A 27 5.59 21.59 -35.29
N ARG A 28 6.69 22.35 -35.09
CA ARG A 28 7.75 21.97 -34.14
C ARG A 28 7.30 22.01 -32.68
N MET A 29 6.41 22.92 -32.30
CA MET A 29 5.83 22.95 -30.97
C MET A 29 4.87 21.77 -30.78
N ASP A 30 4.01 21.48 -31.75
CA ASP A 30 3.06 20.37 -31.72
C ASP A 30 3.79 19.01 -31.70
N GLU A 31 4.86 18.87 -32.47
CA GLU A 31 5.73 17.68 -32.49
C GLU A 31 6.45 17.52 -31.14
N ARG A 32 6.99 18.59 -30.57
CA ARG A 32 7.58 18.56 -29.22
C ARG A 32 6.56 18.21 -28.14
N TYR A 33 5.32 18.70 -28.25
CA TYR A 33 4.24 18.36 -27.34
C TYR A 33 3.83 16.89 -27.49
N ARG A 34 3.74 16.37 -28.71
CA ARG A 34 3.52 14.93 -28.97
C ARG A 34 4.64 14.08 -28.36
N ASP A 35 5.91 14.46 -28.56
CA ASP A 35 7.05 13.74 -27.98
C ASP A 35 7.00 13.70 -26.44
N HIS A 36 6.60 14.81 -25.79
CA HIS A 36 6.45 14.84 -24.33
C HIS A 36 5.26 13.97 -23.87
N LEU A 37 4.18 13.93 -24.65
CA LEU A 37 3.02 13.07 -24.36
C LEU A 37 3.39 11.60 -24.52
N ASP A 38 4.10 11.24 -25.58
CA ASP A 38 4.55 9.87 -25.83
C ASP A 38 5.54 9.41 -24.76
N LEU A 39 6.47 10.28 -24.33
CA LEU A 39 7.36 9.99 -23.21
C LEU A 39 6.60 9.82 -21.89
N ALA A 40 5.60 10.67 -21.62
CA ALA A 40 4.78 10.58 -20.42
C ALA A 40 3.90 9.32 -20.43
N LEU A 41 3.38 8.92 -21.59
CA LEU A 41 2.61 7.69 -21.78
C LEU A 41 3.51 6.47 -21.59
N ALA A 42 4.69 6.43 -22.21
CA ALA A 42 5.67 5.36 -22.02
C ALA A 42 6.08 5.22 -20.55
N GLN A 43 6.38 6.34 -19.88
CA GLN A 43 6.69 6.33 -18.46
C GLN A 43 5.50 5.85 -17.61
N ALA A 44 4.26 6.21 -17.97
CA ALA A 44 3.07 5.72 -17.29
C ALA A 44 2.85 4.22 -17.49
N GLU A 45 3.15 3.68 -18.68
CA GLU A 45 3.11 2.24 -18.97
C GLU A 45 4.17 1.47 -18.18
N GLU A 46 5.40 1.99 -18.13
CA GLU A 46 6.48 1.44 -17.30
C GLU A 46 6.10 1.44 -15.81
N TRP A 47 5.54 2.54 -15.32
CA TRP A 47 5.05 2.64 -13.95
C TRP A 47 3.94 1.63 -13.67
N ARG A 48 2.98 1.45 -14.59
CA ARG A 48 1.92 0.44 -14.47
C ARG A 48 2.50 -0.97 -14.41
N ALA A 49 3.40 -1.32 -15.32
CA ALA A 49 4.05 -2.63 -15.35
C ALA A 49 4.85 -2.90 -14.06
N MET A 50 5.58 -1.90 -13.57
CA MET A 50 6.28 -1.98 -12.30
C MET A 50 5.31 -2.18 -11.13
N THR A 51 4.19 -1.45 -11.09
CA THR A 51 3.19 -1.63 -10.04
C THR A 51 2.54 -3.00 -10.09
N ASP A 52 2.23 -3.52 -11.27
CA ASP A 52 1.66 -4.87 -11.41
C ASP A 52 2.65 -5.94 -10.94
N LEU A 53 3.92 -5.81 -11.31
CA LEU A 53 4.98 -6.70 -10.85
C LEU A 53 5.19 -6.62 -9.33
N LEU A 54 5.17 -5.41 -8.76
CA LEU A 54 5.24 -5.23 -7.30
C LEU A 54 4.02 -5.84 -6.62
N GLN A 55 2.85 -5.74 -7.22
CA GLN A 55 1.60 -6.28 -6.68
C GLN A 55 1.47 -7.79 -6.84
N GLU A 56 2.12 -8.38 -7.85
CA GLU A 56 2.31 -9.81 -7.99
C GLU A 56 3.29 -10.33 -6.93
N LYS A 57 4.43 -9.66 -6.76
CA LYS A 57 5.47 -10.03 -5.80
C LYS A 57 5.03 -9.85 -4.35
N LEU A 58 4.30 -8.77 -4.06
CA LEU A 58 3.58 -8.59 -2.80
C LEU A 58 2.30 -9.43 -2.90
N ASP A 59 2.43 -10.75 -2.71
CA ASP A 59 1.27 -11.66 -2.72
C ASP A 59 0.16 -11.06 -1.85
N ARG A 60 -0.92 -10.57 -2.49
CA ARG A 60 -2.01 -9.82 -1.82
C ARG A 60 -2.64 -10.60 -0.67
N ARG A 61 -2.43 -11.92 -0.61
CA ARG A 61 -2.85 -12.80 0.49
C ARG A 61 -2.12 -12.53 1.80
N ARG A 62 -1.04 -11.77 1.78
CA ARG A 62 -0.15 -11.57 2.92
C ARG A 62 -0.32 -10.24 3.61
N VAL A 63 -0.95 -9.25 2.99
CA VAL A 63 -1.20 -7.95 3.63
C VAL A 63 -2.69 -7.75 3.81
N GLU A 64 -3.13 -7.52 5.03
CA GLU A 64 -4.53 -7.34 5.39
C GLU A 64 -4.71 -6.07 6.23
N VAL A 65 -5.83 -5.37 6.01
CA VAL A 65 -6.33 -4.39 6.97
C VAL A 65 -7.08 -5.15 8.05
N VAL A 66 -6.67 -4.95 9.30
CA VAL A 66 -7.18 -5.71 10.45
C VAL A 66 -7.61 -4.79 11.57
N THR A 67 -8.58 -5.25 12.35
CA THR A 67 -8.81 -4.71 13.69
C THR A 67 -7.74 -5.26 14.62
N LEU A 68 -7.05 -4.37 15.33
CA LEU A 68 -6.04 -4.69 16.31
C LEU A 68 -6.57 -4.38 17.71
N THR A 69 -6.53 -5.37 18.59
CA THR A 69 -6.89 -5.26 20.01
C THR A 69 -5.75 -5.77 20.89
N ALA A 70 -5.93 -5.73 22.21
CA ALA A 70 -5.02 -6.34 23.16
C ALA A 70 -5.78 -7.19 24.18
N TYR A 71 -5.13 -8.27 24.64
CA TYR A 71 -5.59 -9.13 25.72
C TYR A 71 -4.46 -9.40 26.73
N SER A 72 -4.85 -9.77 27.94
CA SER A 72 -3.92 -10.18 28.99
C SER A 72 -4.36 -11.50 29.61
N PRO A 73 -3.45 -12.34 30.14
CA PRO A 73 -3.82 -13.59 30.77
C PRO A 73 -4.42 -13.28 32.14
N ARG A 74 -5.73 -13.49 32.33
CA ARG A 74 -6.33 -13.41 33.66
C ARG A 74 -6.24 -14.79 34.30
N VAL A 75 -5.43 -14.90 35.35
CA VAL A 75 -5.33 -16.10 36.18
C VAL A 75 -6.70 -16.52 36.74
N GLU A 76 -7.60 -15.54 36.93
CA GLU A 76 -8.97 -15.71 37.44
C GLU A 76 -9.95 -16.35 36.45
N GLU A 77 -9.60 -16.43 35.16
CA GLU A 77 -10.46 -16.97 34.09
C GLU A 77 -9.99 -18.35 33.60
N CYS A 78 -8.91 -18.90 34.16
CA CYS A 78 -8.34 -20.19 33.78
C CYS A 78 -8.50 -21.22 34.89
N ASN A 79 -9.50 -22.09 34.75
CA ASN A 79 -9.67 -23.24 35.63
C ASN A 79 -8.60 -24.31 35.41
N GLU A 80 -7.88 -24.28 34.27
CA GLU A 80 -6.73 -25.13 33.97
C GLU A 80 -5.73 -24.31 33.12
N ASP A 81 -4.57 -24.01 33.71
CA ASP A 81 -3.35 -23.39 33.16
C ASP A 81 -3.49 -22.21 32.14
N PRO A 82 -3.44 -20.93 32.60
CA PRO A 82 -3.58 -19.73 31.77
C PRO A 82 -2.50 -19.51 30.70
N LEU A 83 -1.50 -20.37 30.64
CA LEU A 83 -0.36 -20.24 29.72
C LEU A 83 -0.37 -21.25 28.57
N THR A 84 -1.39 -22.10 28.49
CA THR A 84 -1.54 -23.07 27.40
C THR A 84 -2.28 -22.44 26.22
N THR A 85 -1.53 -21.85 25.29
CA THR A 85 -2.11 -21.37 24.02
C THR A 85 -2.67 -22.52 23.18
N ALA A 86 -3.52 -22.24 22.19
CA ALA A 86 -3.96 -23.25 21.21
C ALA A 86 -2.79 -23.96 20.49
N SER A 87 -1.59 -23.39 20.51
CA SER A 87 -0.37 -23.99 19.97
C SER A 87 0.42 -24.86 20.96
N MET A 88 -0.02 -24.99 22.23
CA MET A 88 0.71 -25.60 23.35
C MET A 88 2.08 -24.94 23.64
N LEU A 89 2.33 -23.74 23.11
CA LEU A 89 3.54 -22.96 23.40
C LEU A 89 3.26 -21.96 24.54
N PRO A 90 4.24 -21.71 25.43
CA PRO A 90 4.09 -20.72 26.48
C PRO A 90 3.95 -19.32 25.87
N VAL A 91 2.98 -18.55 26.35
CA VAL A 91 2.79 -17.15 25.94
C VAL A 91 4.03 -16.34 26.30
N ARG A 92 4.56 -15.57 25.34
CA ARG A 92 5.73 -14.71 25.54
C ARG A 92 5.43 -13.29 25.03
N PRO A 93 6.13 -12.25 25.54
CA PRO A 93 6.17 -10.97 24.83
C PRO A 93 6.46 -11.20 23.34
N GLY A 94 5.66 -10.58 22.47
CA GLY A 94 5.73 -10.82 21.03
C GLY A 94 4.82 -11.93 20.51
N SER A 95 3.87 -12.42 21.30
CA SER A 95 2.78 -13.32 20.88
C SER A 95 1.53 -12.57 20.41
N VAL A 96 0.83 -13.15 19.43
CA VAL A 96 -0.51 -12.69 19.00
C VAL A 96 -1.49 -13.84 18.81
N ALA A 97 -2.76 -13.53 19.03
CA ALA A 97 -3.88 -14.33 18.56
C ALA A 97 -4.40 -13.77 17.23
N VAL A 98 -4.80 -14.65 16.31
CA VAL A 98 -5.41 -14.23 15.02
C VAL A 98 -6.80 -14.84 14.86
N SER A 99 -7.67 -14.13 14.14
CA SER A 99 -8.98 -14.66 13.75
C SER A 99 -8.85 -15.83 12.78
N ARG A 100 -9.87 -16.70 12.75
CA ARG A 100 -9.84 -17.95 11.97
C ARG A 100 -9.78 -17.71 10.47
N ASP A 101 -10.41 -16.65 9.97
CA ASP A 101 -10.34 -16.27 8.56
C ASP A 101 -8.92 -15.85 8.12
N LEU A 102 -8.14 -15.24 9.02
CA LEU A 102 -6.72 -14.96 8.76
C LEU A 102 -5.90 -16.25 8.80
N PHE A 103 -6.19 -17.12 9.77
CA PHE A 103 -5.52 -18.43 9.89
C PHE A 103 -5.73 -19.30 8.63
N GLU A 104 -6.95 -19.35 8.11
CA GLU A 104 -7.31 -20.03 6.86
C GLU A 104 -6.58 -19.46 5.63
N LYS A 105 -6.17 -18.18 5.68
CA LYS A 105 -5.31 -17.54 4.67
C LYS A 105 -3.82 -17.86 4.83
N GLY A 106 -3.44 -18.75 5.75
CA GLY A 106 -2.06 -19.17 5.97
C GLY A 106 -1.34 -18.41 7.08
N TRP A 107 -2.05 -17.60 7.85
CA TRP A 107 -1.53 -16.94 9.06
C TRP A 107 -1.57 -17.95 10.23
N VAL A 108 -0.82 -19.04 10.05
CA VAL A 108 -0.84 -20.19 10.97
C VAL A 108 0.20 -20.06 12.09
N PHE A 109 0.09 -20.93 13.09
CA PHE A 109 0.99 -20.91 14.25
C PHE A 109 2.47 -20.95 13.88
N GLY A 110 3.30 -20.27 14.68
CA GLY A 110 4.75 -20.17 14.50
C GLY A 110 5.19 -19.19 13.42
N ARG A 111 4.31 -18.78 12.51
CA ARG A 111 4.60 -17.75 11.50
C ARG A 111 4.68 -16.37 12.16
N LYS A 112 5.43 -15.47 11.52
CA LYS A 112 5.60 -14.10 11.98
C LYS A 112 4.72 -13.14 11.18
N VAL A 113 4.21 -12.14 11.87
CA VAL A 113 3.44 -11.03 11.28
C VAL A 113 4.09 -9.72 11.66
N TYR A 114 4.23 -8.82 10.69
CA TYR A 114 4.52 -7.42 10.95
C TYR A 114 3.22 -6.65 11.09
N ILE A 115 3.10 -5.84 12.13
CA ILE A 115 1.94 -5.00 12.41
C ILE A 115 2.42 -3.56 12.35
N LYS A 116 1.87 -2.77 11.40
CA LYS A 116 2.29 -1.39 11.18
C LYS A 116 2.12 -0.57 12.46
N GLY A 117 3.22 0.00 12.93
CA GLY A 117 3.28 0.82 14.14
C GLY A 117 3.50 0.04 15.45
N HIS A 118 3.54 -1.30 15.41
CA HIS A 118 3.70 -2.14 16.60
C HIS A 118 4.88 -3.11 16.52
N GLY A 119 5.31 -3.50 15.32
CA GLY A 119 6.48 -4.35 15.12
C GLY A 119 6.13 -5.78 14.71
N VAL A 120 7.04 -6.73 15.00
CA VAL A 120 6.93 -8.12 14.56
C VAL A 120 6.51 -9.03 15.71
N TYR A 121 5.51 -9.87 15.46
CA TYR A 121 4.95 -10.80 16.42
C TYR A 121 4.87 -12.21 15.84
N THR A 122 4.82 -13.21 16.72
CA THR A 122 4.63 -14.63 16.38
C THR A 122 3.19 -15.01 16.65
N ILE A 123 2.55 -15.70 15.69
CA ILE A 123 1.20 -16.23 15.86
C ILE A 123 1.27 -17.44 16.77
N THR A 124 0.65 -17.35 17.95
CA THR A 124 0.67 -18.43 18.95
C THR A 124 -0.72 -18.87 19.37
N ASP A 125 -1.76 -18.11 19.02
CA ASP A 125 -3.12 -18.40 19.47
C ASP A 125 -4.19 -18.11 18.42
N LEU A 126 -5.38 -18.69 18.62
CA LEU A 126 -6.53 -18.57 17.73
C LEU A 126 -7.73 -17.97 18.44
N MET A 127 -8.34 -16.96 17.83
CA MET A 127 -9.52 -16.32 18.37
C MET A 127 -10.79 -17.17 18.14
N ASN A 128 -11.84 -16.85 18.90
CA ASN A 128 -13.18 -17.38 18.66
C ASN A 128 -13.66 -17.06 17.22
N SER A 129 -14.44 -17.97 16.61
CA SER A 129 -14.91 -17.85 15.22
C SER A 129 -15.80 -16.63 14.95
N ARG A 130 -16.35 -15.97 15.98
CA ARG A 130 -17.12 -14.74 15.81
C ARG A 130 -16.30 -13.53 15.32
N TYR A 131 -14.96 -13.60 15.42
CA TYR A 131 -14.08 -12.52 14.98
C TYR A 131 -13.60 -12.74 13.55
N THR A 132 -13.53 -11.66 12.79
CA THR A 132 -13.08 -11.64 11.38
C THR A 132 -12.05 -10.52 11.21
N LYS A 133 -10.99 -10.76 10.42
CA LYS A 133 -9.89 -9.82 10.19
C LYS A 133 -9.39 -9.15 11.48
N ARG A 134 -9.14 -9.95 12.52
CA ARG A 134 -8.74 -9.45 13.84
C ARG A 134 -7.43 -10.07 14.32
N ILE A 135 -6.61 -9.23 14.92
CA ILE A 135 -5.38 -9.62 15.63
C ILE A 135 -5.48 -9.10 17.07
N ASP A 136 -5.16 -9.95 18.04
CA ASP A 136 -5.13 -9.59 19.45
C ASP A 136 -3.70 -9.68 19.97
N LEU A 137 -3.15 -8.54 20.40
CA LEU A 137 -1.81 -8.46 20.97
C LEU A 137 -1.81 -8.96 22.41
N PHE A 138 -0.86 -9.81 22.74
CA PHE A 138 -0.67 -10.21 24.13
C PHE A 138 0.04 -9.12 24.94
N PHE A 139 -0.53 -8.79 26.10
CA PHE A 139 0.02 -7.88 27.10
C PHE A 139 0.05 -8.59 28.46
N TRP A 140 1.11 -8.36 29.25
CA TRP A 140 1.17 -8.89 30.61
C TRP A 140 0.31 -8.10 31.58
N ASP A 141 0.30 -6.77 31.42
CA ASP A 141 -0.48 -5.87 32.27
C ASP A 141 -1.89 -5.69 31.71
N THR A 142 -2.89 -6.02 32.53
CA THR A 142 -4.31 -5.92 32.15
C THR A 142 -4.75 -4.48 31.92
N GLU A 143 -4.19 -3.53 32.66
CA GLU A 143 -4.54 -2.12 32.51
C GLU A 143 -3.93 -1.55 31.22
N GLU A 144 -2.70 -1.92 30.88
CA GLU A 144 -2.10 -1.61 29.57
C GLU A 144 -2.94 -2.19 28.42
N ALA A 145 -3.37 -3.47 28.53
CA ALA A 145 -4.24 -4.10 27.54
C ALA A 145 -5.56 -3.35 27.35
N ARG A 146 -6.18 -2.88 28.45
CA ARG A 146 -7.40 -2.08 28.40
C ARG A 146 -7.17 -0.71 27.75
N GLN A 147 -6.10 -0.03 28.13
CA GLN A 147 -5.76 1.29 27.61
C GLN A 147 -5.34 1.26 26.15
N PHE A 148 -4.85 0.12 25.65
CA PHE A 148 -4.50 -0.05 24.24
C PHE A 148 -5.65 0.28 23.29
N GLY A 149 -6.88 -0.07 23.68
CA GLY A 149 -8.10 0.18 22.92
C GLY A 149 -8.20 -0.64 21.63
N ILE A 150 -9.08 -0.21 20.74
CA ILE A 150 -9.31 -0.84 19.42
C ILE A 150 -8.71 0.05 18.35
N LYS A 151 -7.90 -0.53 17.46
CA LYS A 151 -7.26 0.19 16.35
C LYS A 151 -7.53 -0.52 15.03
N GLU A 152 -7.46 0.22 13.93
CA GLU A 152 -7.40 -0.35 12.59
C GLU A 152 -5.99 -0.12 12.04
N THR A 153 -5.36 -1.17 11.50
CA THR A 153 -4.01 -1.06 10.95
C THR A 153 -3.78 -2.05 9.82
N HIS A 154 -2.64 -1.90 9.13
CA HIS A 154 -2.16 -2.88 8.16
C HIS A 154 -1.25 -3.90 8.85
N ALA A 155 -1.48 -5.16 8.58
CA ALA A 155 -0.61 -6.26 9.01
C ALA A 155 -0.13 -7.05 7.80
N ALA A 156 1.09 -7.59 7.87
CA ALA A 156 1.72 -8.38 6.82
C ALA A 156 2.25 -9.71 7.37
N LEU A 157 1.84 -10.84 6.79
CA LEU A 157 2.44 -12.15 7.02
C LEU A 157 3.83 -12.19 6.40
N LEU A 158 4.83 -12.56 7.20
CA LEU A 158 6.23 -12.62 6.78
C LEU A 158 6.57 -14.02 6.26
N ASP A 159 7.43 -14.08 5.25
CA ASP A 159 8.09 -15.32 4.86
C ASP A 159 9.16 -15.68 5.89
N THR A 160 8.86 -16.69 6.69
CA THR A 160 9.84 -17.44 7.47
C THR A 160 9.73 -18.91 7.10
#